data_AF-A0A0Q6KN97-F1
#
_entry.id   AF-A0A0Q6KN97-F1
#
_cell.length_a   1.000
_cell.length_b   1.000
_cell.length_c   1.000
_cell.angle_alpha   90.00
_cell.angle_beta   90.00
_cell.angle_gamma   90.00
#
_symmetry.space_group_name_H-M   'P 1'
#
loop_
_entity.id
_entity.type
_entity.pdbx_description
1 polymer ?
#
loop_
_entity_poly.entity_id
_entity_poly.type
_entity_poly.pdbx_seq_one_letter_code
_entity_poly.pdbx_strand_id
1 'polypeptide(L)' 'MARQTTLYRYLTGPDDAAFCHRVSEALSRGWVLYGPPTLTFDSEAGRVICGQAIIKDTDGPYSPDMELAEQ' A
#
# COMPACT_ATOMS: atom_id res chain seq x y z
N MET A 1 25.27 -13.15 0.76
CA MET A 1 24.30 -12.22 1.36
C MET A 1 23.06 -12.26 0.50
N ALA A 2 21.89 -12.55 1.07
CA ALA A 2 20.64 -12.49 0.31
C ALA A 2 20.45 -11.06 -0.21
N ARG A 3 20.03 -10.91 -1.47
CA ARG A 3 19.72 -9.60 -2.01
C ARG A 3 18.43 -9.13 -1.34
N GLN A 4 18.51 -8.06 -0.56
CA GLN A 4 17.34 -7.41 0.01
C GLN A 4 16.54 -6.75 -1.11
N THR A 5 15.22 -6.91 -1.07
CA THR A 5 14.32 -6.24 -2.03
C THR A 5 13.32 -5.38 -1.27
N THR A 6 13.13 -4.15 -1.73
CA THR A 6 12.07 -3.28 -1.25
C THR A 6 10.82 -3.52 -2.09
N LEU A 7 9.80 -4.11 -1.48
CA LEU A 7 8.47 -4.24 -2.07
C LEU A 7 7.76 -2.91 -2.01
N TYR A 8 6.93 -2.64 -3.02
CA TYR A 8 6.12 -1.44 -3.13
C TYR A 8 4.65 -1.82 -3.35
N ARG A 9 3.75 -1.18 -2.61
CA ARG A 9 2.31 -1.27 -2.83
C ARG A 9 1.70 0.13 -2.81
N TYR A 10 0.79 0.39 -3.74
CA TYR A 10 0.01 1.61 -3.77
C TYR A 10 -1.44 1.29 -3.43
N LEU A 11 -1.87 1.68 -2.22
CA LEU A 11 -3.24 1.48 -1.78
C LEU A 11 -4.08 2.64 -2.28
N THR A 12 -5.17 2.35 -2.99
CA THR A 12 -6.16 3.34 -3.38
C THR A 12 -7.56 2.92 -2.95
N GLY A 13 -8.45 3.88 -2.75
CA GLY A 13 -9.86 3.62 -2.45
C GLY A 13 -10.60 4.86 -1.98
N PRO A 14 -11.91 4.74 -1.71
CA PRO A 14 -12.71 5.83 -1.15
C PRO A 14 -12.10 6.36 0.16
N ASP A 15 -12.31 7.66 0.42
CA ASP A 15 -11.98 8.29 1.71
C ASP A 15 -12.97 7.83 2.80
N ASP A 16 -12.76 6.60 3.29
CA ASP A 16 -13.60 5.97 4.30
C ASP A 16 -12.81 5.09 5.27
N ALA A 17 -13.53 4.55 6.27
CA ALA A 17 -12.94 3.68 7.27
C ALA A 17 -12.31 2.42 6.67
N ALA A 18 -12.82 1.90 5.54
CA ALA A 18 -12.27 0.71 4.91
C ALA A 18 -10.87 0.98 4.32
N PHE A 19 -10.61 2.18 3.81
CA PHE A 19 -9.26 2.60 3.44
C PHE A 19 -8.33 2.64 4.66
N CYS A 20 -8.77 3.28 5.75
CA CYS A 20 -8.00 3.33 7.00
C CYS A 20 -7.65 1.93 7.52
N HIS A 21 -8.61 1.00 7.53
CA HIS A 21 -8.37 -0.39 7.96
C HIS A 21 -7.32 -1.10 7.09
N ARG A 22 -7.34 -0.93 5.76
CA ARG A 22 -6.34 -1.55 4.87
C ARG A 22 -4.93 -1.01 5.10
N VAL A 23 -4.80 0.31 5.32
CA VAL A 23 -3.51 0.92 5.66
C VAL A 23 -3.03 0.40 7.01
N SER A 24 -3.88 0.41 8.04
CA SER A 24 -3.55 -0.12 9.36
C SER A 24 -3.16 -1.59 9.34
N GLU A 25 -3.85 -2.42 8.56
CA GLU A 25 -3.51 -3.83 8.38
C GLU A 25 -2.11 -3.98 7.76
N ALA A 26 -1.81 -3.24 6.69
CA ALA A 26 -0.48 -3.29 6.08
C ALA A 26 0.61 -2.87 7.08
N LEU A 27 0.39 -1.79 7.83
CA LEU A 27 1.31 -1.35 8.88
C LEU A 27 1.52 -2.43 9.94
N SER A 28 0.47 -3.14 10.35
CA SER A 28 0.57 -4.26 11.31
C SER A 28 1.40 -5.44 10.79
N ARG A 29 1.49 -5.59 9.47
CA ARG A 29 2.29 -6.61 8.78
C ARG A 29 3.73 -6.16 8.50
N GLY A 30 4.16 -5.02 9.05
CA GLY A 30 5.53 -4.51 8.91
C GLY A 30 5.78 -3.73 7.62
N TRP A 31 4.72 -3.30 6.94
CA TRP A 31 4.85 -2.27 5.91
C TRP A 31 5.05 -0.91 6.54
N VAL A 32 5.66 0.01 5.80
CA VAL A 32 5.96 1.38 6.23
C VAL A 32 5.38 2.36 5.22
N LEU A 33 4.87 3.49 5.69
CA LEU A 33 4.37 4.56 4.83
C LEU A 33 5.52 5.16 4.01
N TYR A 34 5.29 5.32 2.71
CA TYR A 34 6.21 6.00 1.81
C TYR A 34 5.63 7.33 1.36
N GLY A 35 6.09 8.42 1.99
CA GLY A 35 5.65 9.77 1.67
C GLY A 35 4.20 10.09 2.09
N PRO A 36 3.72 11.30 1.74
CA PRO A 36 2.38 11.74 2.10
C PRO A 36 1.29 11.01 1.29
N PRO A 37 0.06 10.90 1.82
CA PRO A 37 -1.08 10.42 1.06
C PRO A 37 -1.43 11.39 -0.08
N THR A 38 -2.12 10.87 -1.09
CA THR A 38 -2.70 11.64 -2.18
C THR A 38 -4.21 11.57 -2.14
N LEU A 39 -4.86 12.60 -2.67
CA LEU A 39 -6.31 12.71 -2.74
C LEU A 39 -6.69 13.15 -4.16
N THR A 40 -7.76 12.57 -4.71
CA THR A 40 -8.38 13.03 -5.95
C THR A 40 -9.89 12.94 -5.83
N PHE A 41 -10.61 13.83 -6.50
CA PHE A 41 -12.07 13.77 -6.55
C PHE A 41 -12.52 12.97 -7.77
N ASP A 42 -13.28 11.90 -7.54
CA ASP A 42 -13.95 11.12 -8.58
C ASP A 42 -15.32 11.74 -8.85
N SER A 43 -15.43 12.43 -9.98
CA SER A 43 -16.66 13.12 -10.39
C SER A 43 -17.75 12.18 -10.88
N GLU A 44 -17.41 10.98 -11.33
CA GLU A 44 -18.38 9.98 -11.78
C GLU A 44 -19.06 9.31 -10.58
N ALA A 45 -18.29 8.95 -9.56
CA ALA A 45 -18.80 8.36 -8.33
C ALA A 45 -19.21 9.39 -7.26
N GLY A 46 -18.90 10.68 -7.46
CA GLY A 46 -19.23 11.77 -6.54
C GLY A 46 -18.54 11.66 -5.18
N ARG A 47 -17.29 11.17 -5.13
CA ARG A 47 -16.55 10.92 -3.87
C ARG A 47 -15.06 11.22 -3.99
N VAL A 48 -14.41 11.38 -2.83
CA VAL A 48 -12.94 11.50 -2.76
C VAL A 48 -12.31 10.11 -2.74
N ILE A 49 -11.23 9.95 -3.50
CA ILE A 49 -10.38 8.76 -3.54
C ILE A 49 -9.04 9.12 -2.89
N CYS A 50 -8.64 8.32 -1.93
CA CYS A 50 -7.35 8.36 -1.26
C CYS A 50 -6.35 7.43 -1.93
N GLY A 51 -5.08 7.84 -1.89
CA GLY A 51 -3.93 7.04 -2.27
C GLY A 51 -2.86 7.06 -1.19
N GLN A 52 -2.28 5.91 -0.85
CA GLN A 52 -1.15 5.80 0.08
C GLN A 52 -0.14 4.78 -0.45
N ALA A 53 1.09 5.23 -0.68
CA ALA A 53 2.21 4.34 -0.97
C ALA A 53 2.75 3.72 0.32
N ILE A 54 3.05 2.43 0.25
CA ILE A 54 3.68 1.67 1.33
C ILE A 54 4.84 0.85 0.77
N ILE A 55 5.89 0.69 1.58
CA ILE A 55 7.05 -0.13 1.25
C ILE A 55 7.31 -1.16 2.34
N LYS A 56 7.94 -2.27 1.97
CA LYS A 56 8.40 -3.29 2.91
C LYS A 56 9.70 -3.91 2.41
N ASP A 57 10.71 -3.94 3.26
CA ASP A 57 11.94 -4.65 2.94
C ASP A 57 11.81 -6.14 3.26
N THR A 58 12.25 -6.99 2.34
CA THR A 58 12.22 -8.45 2.47
C THR A 58 13.56 -9.06 2.06
N ASP A 59 13.90 -10.17 2.71
CA ASP A 59 15.05 -11.00 2.36
C ASP A 59 14.70 -11.88 1.15
N GLY A 60 15.35 -11.62 0.02
CA GLY A 60 15.19 -12.42 -1.19
C GLY A 60 14.85 -11.59 -2.43
N PRO A 61 14.98 -12.19 -3.62
CA PRO A 61 14.63 -11.52 -4.87
C PRO A 61 13.10 -11.37 -4.99
N TYR A 62 12.66 -10.24 -5.53
CA TYR A 62 11.28 -10.09 -5.99
C TYR A 62 10.93 -11.14 -7.06
N SER A 63 9.68 -11.61 -7.02
CA SER A 63 9.04 -12.39 -8.09
C SER A 63 7.66 -11.79 -8.42
N PRO A 64 7.25 -11.72 -9.70
CA PRO A 64 5.91 -11.28 -10.08
C PRO A 64 4.78 -12.16 -9.52
N ASP A 65 5.07 -13.39 -9.12
CA ASP A 65 4.10 -14.31 -8.54
C ASP A 65 3.88 -14.09 -7.02
N MET A 66 4.59 -13.12 -6.41
CA MET A 66 4.44 -12.81 -4.98
C MET A 66 3.10 -12.13 -4.68
N GLU A 67 2.36 -12.67 -3.73
CA GLU A 67 1.17 -12.01 -3.19
C GLU A 67 1.57 -10.88 -2.24
N LEU A 68 1.73 -9.66 -2.78
CA LEU A 68 2.10 -8.45 -2.02
C LEU A 68 1.09 -8.11 -0.90
N ALA A 69 -0.14 -8.63 -0.97
CA ALA A 69 -1.13 -8.46 0.09
C ALA A 69 -0.79 -9.26 1.35
N GLU A 70 -0.12 -10.39 1.18
CA GLU A 70 0.16 -11.37 2.23
C GLU A 70 1.56 -11.23 2.84
N GLN A 71 2.41 -10.39 2.25
CA GLN A 71 3.77 -10.14 2.76
C GLN A 71 3.76 -9.44 4.10
#